data_AF-S3XVE2-F1
#
_entry.id   AF-S3XVE2-F1
#
_cell.length_a   1.000
_cell.length_b   1.000
_cell.length_c   1.000
_cell.angle_alpha   90.00
_cell.angle_beta   90.00
_cell.angle_gamma   90.00
#
_symmetry.space_group_name_H-M   'P 1'
#
loop_
_entity.id
_entity.type
_entity.pdbx_description
1 polymer ?
#
loop_
_entity_poly.entity_id
_entity_poly.type
_entity_poly.pdbx_seq_one_letter_code
_entity_poly.pdbx_strand_id
1 'polypeptide(L)' 'MSTQYLTPDQYAQRYNIPKSTLANWRSLGKGPKYKKIEGHIRYIDREEA' A
#
# COMPACT_ATOMS: atom_id res chain seq x y z
N MET A 1 15.98 -6.98 7.13
CA MET A 1 15.07 -6.85 5.98
C MET A 1 13.65 -7.17 6.42
N SER A 2 13.01 -6.29 7.18
CA SER A 2 11.65 -6.51 7.68
C SER A 2 10.67 -5.97 6.65
N THR A 3 9.86 -6.85 6.06
CA THR A 3 8.75 -6.40 5.21
C THR A 3 7.65 -5.85 6.10
N GLN A 4 7.47 -4.53 6.12
CA GLN A 4 6.35 -3.92 6.82
C GLN A 4 5.10 -3.90 5.94
N TYR A 5 3.95 -4.13 6.57
CA TYR A 5 2.66 -4.11 5.91
C TYR A 5 1.87 -2.89 6.38
N LEU A 6 1.80 -1.87 5.54
CA LEU A 6 1.11 -0.63 5.84
C LEU A 6 -0.36 -0.71 5.41
N THR A 7 -1.24 -0.09 6.19
CA THR A 7 -2.62 0.14 5.72
C THR A 7 -2.62 1.17 4.58
N PRO A 8 -3.66 1.20 3.73
CA PRO A 8 -3.83 2.26 2.73
C PRO A 8 -3.69 3.67 3.29
N ASP A 9 -4.15 3.86 4.52
CA ASP A 9 -4.08 5.12 5.24
C ASP A 9 -2.64 5.52 5.55
N GLN A 10 -1.89 4.61 6.19
CA GLN A 10 -0.49 4.83 6.51
C GLN A 10 0.37 4.99 5.26
N TYR A 11 0.14 4.18 4.23
CA TYR A 11 0.85 4.29 2.96
C TYR A 11 0.57 5.63 2.29
N ALA A 12 -0.69 6.06 2.29
CA ALA A 12 -1.10 7.38 1.77
C ALA A 12 -0.40 8.52 2.52
N GLN A 13 -0.36 8.48 3.86
CA GLN A 13 0.31 9.50 4.65
C GLN A 13 1.83 9.51 4.46
N ARG A 14 2.46 8.33 4.51
CA ARG A 14 3.92 8.17 4.43
C ARG A 14 4.48 8.63 3.08
N TYR A 15 3.80 8.28 2.00
CA TYR A 15 4.21 8.64 0.64
C TYR A 15 3.53 9.90 0.10
N ASN A 16 2.69 10.56 0.91
CA ASN A 16 1.88 11.71 0.51
C ASN A 16 1.01 11.45 -0.73
N ILE A 17 0.50 10.23 -0.88
CA ILE A 17 -0.33 9.81 -2.01
C ILE A 17 -1.80 9.80 -1.58
N PRO A 18 -2.74 10.33 -2.38
CA PRO A 18 -4.16 10.26 -2.05
C PRO A 18 -4.65 8.81 -1.97
N LYS A 19 -5.46 8.48 -0.96
CA LYS A 19 -6.13 7.16 -0.87
C LYS A 19 -6.95 6.84 -2.13
N SER A 20 -7.52 7.86 -2.77
CA SER A 20 -8.26 7.72 -4.03
C SER A 20 -7.35 7.24 -5.17
N THR A 21 -6.12 7.77 -5.24
CA THR A 21 -5.09 7.31 -6.20
C THR A 21 -4.73 5.85 -5.94
N LEU A 22 -4.54 5.47 -4.68
CA LEU A 22 -4.27 4.08 -4.29
C LEU A 22 -5.41 3.13 -4.68
N ALA A 23 -6.67 3.56 -4.50
CA ALA A 23 -7.85 2.79 -4.92
C ALA A 23 -7.92 2.67 -6.45
N ASN A 24 -7.70 3.76 -7.18
CA ASN A 24 -7.68 3.78 -8.64
C ASN A 24 -6.58 2.85 -9.20
N TRP A 25 -5.38 2.91 -8.63
CA TRP A 25 -4.27 2.04 -8.99
C TRP A 25 -4.60 0.56 -8.81
N ARG A 26 -5.25 0.17 -7.70
CA ARG A 26 -5.74 -1.21 -7.53
C ARG A 26 -6.69 -1.63 -8.64
N SER A 27 -7.67 -0.78 -8.97
CA SER A 27 -8.64 -1.07 -10.03
C SER A 27 -7.98 -1.17 -11.41
N LEU A 28 -6.94 -0.38 -11.66
CA LEU A 28 -6.16 -0.38 -12.90
C LEU A 28 -5.09 -1.49 -12.94
N GLY A 29 -4.91 -2.27 -11.86
CA GLY A 29 -3.84 -3.26 -11.74
C GLY A 29 -2.43 -2.64 -11.72
N LYS A 30 -2.31 -1.36 -11.38
CA LYS A 30 -1.06 -0.60 -11.31
C LYS A 30 -0.68 -0.28 -9.86
N GLY A 31 0.54 0.20 -9.66
CA GLY A 31 0.99 0.77 -8.39
C GLY A 31 1.72 -0.22 -7.45
N PRO A 32 1.87 0.15 -6.17
CA PRO A 32 2.69 -0.57 -5.22
C PRO A 32 2.08 -1.93 -4.86
N LYS A 33 2.94 -2.91 -4.62
CA LYS A 33 2.51 -4.26 -4.25
C LYS A 33 1.67 -4.21 -2.97
N TYR A 34 0.48 -4.78 -3.06
CA TYR A 34 -0.40 -4.95 -1.92
C TYR A 34 -0.74 -6.43 -1.73
N LYS A 35 -1.02 -6.82 -0.50
CA LYS A 35 -1.60 -8.11 -0.14
C LYS A 35 -2.96 -7.90 0.50
N LYS A 36 -3.87 -8.81 0.22
CA LYS A 36 -5.13 -8.91 0.94
C LYS A 36 -4.94 -9.93 2.06
N ILE A 37 -4.95 -9.47 3.31
CA ILE A 37 -4.79 -10.29 4.51
C ILE A 37 -6.09 -10.18 5.28
N GLU A 38 -6.82 -11.30 5.41
CA GLU A 38 -8.12 -11.36 6.12
C GLU A 38 -9.12 -10.28 5.66
N GLY A 39 -9.23 -10.04 4.36
CA GLY A 39 -10.13 -9.02 3.81
C GLY A 39 -9.56 -7.60 3.81
N HIS A 40 -8.51 -7.33 4.59
CA HIS A 40 -7.85 -6.03 4.65
C HIS A 40 -6.76 -5.90 3.58
N ILE A 41 -6.76 -4.77 2.86
CA ILE A 41 -5.67 -4.45 1.94
C ILE A 41 -4.50 -3.87 2.75
N ARG A 42 -3.32 -4.46 2.61
CA ARG A 42 -2.07 -3.96 3.16
C ARG A 42 -1.02 -3.80 2.09
N TYR A 43 -0.39 -2.64 2.03
CA TYR A 43 0.73 -2.34 1.13
C TYR A 43 2.04 -2.86 1.70
N ILE A 44 2.87 -3.40 0.82
CA ILE A 44 4.20 -3.85 1.15
C ILE A 44 5.12 -2.64 1.11
N ASP A 45 5.60 -2.24 2.27
CA ASP A 45 6.66 -1.25 2.43
C ASP A 45 7.96 -2.03 2.58
N ARG A 46 8.81 -1.94 1.55
CA ARG A 46 10.20 -2.42 1.65
C ARG A 46 11.03 -1.26 2.16
N GLU A 47 11.38 -1.29 3.43
CA GLU A 47 12.49 -0.49 3.93
C GLU A 47 13.79 -1.18 3.47
N GLU A 48 14.46 -0.58 2.48
CA GLU A 48 15.89 -0.79 2.28
C GLU A 48 16.60 0.15 3.28
N ALA A 49 17.34 -0.46 4.20
CA ALA A 49 18.22 0.24 5.15
C ALA A 49 19.60 0.44 4.52
#